data_AF-A0A2N2VUI4-F1
#
_entry.id   AF-A0A2N2VUI4-F1
#
_cell.length_a   1.000
_cell.length_b   1.000
_cell.length_c   1.000
_cell.angle_alpha   90.00
_cell.angle_beta   90.00
_cell.angle_gamma   90.00
#
_symmetry.space_group_name_H-M   'P 1'
#
loop_
_entity.id
_entity.type
_entity.pdbx_description
1 polymer ?
#
loop_
_entity_poly.entity_id
_entity_poly.type
_entity_poly.pdbx_seq_one_letter_code
_entity_poly.pdbx_strand_id
1 'polypeptide(L)'
;LKPGSKHYPVYFFVSETSGEKTFEEFYTDEEVLDMNTFHALGVIKNAPKKPLPEIQQMISELKEILASSTLTKAGIVKVMSDFLPTFHHIETGKNLDQKM
;
A
#
# COMPACT_ATOMS: atom_id res chain seq x y z
N LEU A 1 -16.02 6.23 33.90
CA LEU A 1 -15.66 4.86 34.31
C LEU A 1 -15.60 4.82 35.84
N LYS A 2 -16.20 3.82 36.49
CA LYS A 2 -16.15 3.69 37.96
C LYS A 2 -14.94 2.86 38.39
N PRO A 3 -14.31 3.13 39.55
CA PRO A 3 -13.28 2.28 40.12
C PRO A 3 -13.78 0.83 40.27
N GLY A 4 -13.00 -0.15 39.79
CA GLY A 4 -13.37 -1.58 39.79
C GLY A 4 -14.11 -2.08 38.55
N SER A 5 -14.35 -1.23 37.55
CA SER A 5 -14.92 -1.65 36.26
C SER A 5 -13.94 -2.55 35.47
N LYS A 6 -14.41 -3.71 35.02
CA LYS A 6 -13.70 -4.57 34.04
C LYS A 6 -13.91 -4.14 32.59
N HIS A 7 -14.75 -3.13 32.35
CA HIS A 7 -15.07 -2.64 31.01
C HIS A 7 -14.23 -1.41 30.67
N TYR A 8 -13.63 -1.43 29.48
CA TYR A 8 -12.89 -0.33 28.89
C TYR A 8 -13.75 0.36 27.82
N PRO A 9 -13.83 1.70 27.78
CA PRO A 9 -14.58 2.38 26.74
C PRO A 9 -13.86 2.18 25.42
N VAL A 10 -14.58 1.71 24.43
CA VAL A 10 -14.09 1.46 23.09
C VAL A 10 -15.01 2.17 22.12
N TYR A 11 -14.42 2.85 21.14
CA TYR A 11 -15.13 3.52 20.07
C TYR A 11 -14.78 2.83 18.77
N PHE A 12 -15.70 2.03 18.26
CA PHE A 12 -15.57 1.35 16.98
C PHE A 12 -16.30 2.18 15.91
N PHE A 13 -15.65 2.40 14.79
CA PHE A 13 -16.24 3.04 13.64
C PHE A 13 -15.81 2.30 12.37
N VAL A 14 -16.63 2.36 11.34
CA VAL A 14 -16.28 1.83 10.03
C VAL A 14 -15.28 2.77 9.39
N SER A 15 -14.20 2.20 8.85
CA SER A 15 -13.23 2.98 8.11
C SER A 15 -13.84 3.56 6.84
N GLU A 16 -13.56 4.84 6.60
CA GLU A 16 -13.93 5.54 5.35
C GLU A 16 -12.73 6.34 4.82
N THR A 17 -11.53 6.03 5.33
CA THR A 17 -10.28 6.72 4.99
C THR A 17 -9.72 6.13 3.71
N SER A 18 -9.01 6.94 2.94
CA SER A 18 -8.34 6.49 1.73
C SER A 18 -7.14 5.61 2.10
N GLY A 19 -6.93 4.51 1.38
CA GLY A 19 -5.72 3.69 1.48
C GLY A 19 -5.75 2.58 2.55
N GLU A 20 -6.86 2.36 3.24
CA GLU A 20 -7.01 1.19 4.12
C GLU A 20 -7.51 -0.02 3.32
N LYS A 21 -6.76 -1.12 3.36
CA LYS A 21 -7.23 -2.42 2.90
C LYS A 21 -8.05 -3.10 3.99
N THR A 22 -9.04 -3.89 3.59
CA THR A 22 -9.86 -4.68 4.52
C THR A 22 -9.11 -5.87 5.11
N PHE A 23 -8.06 -6.33 4.44
CA PHE A 23 -7.14 -7.37 4.88
C PHE A 23 -5.80 -7.23 4.15
N GLU A 24 -4.74 -7.78 4.73
CA GLU A 24 -3.42 -7.87 4.10
C GLU A 24 -3.14 -9.31 3.65
N GLU A 25 -2.47 -9.44 2.51
CA GLU A 25 -2.09 -10.72 1.92
C GLU A 25 -0.56 -10.79 1.84
N PHE A 26 0.00 -11.97 2.08
CA PHE A 26 1.45 -12.19 2.02
C PHE A 26 1.95 -12.55 0.61
N TYR A 27 1.07 -13.08 -0.24
CA TYR A 27 1.37 -13.49 -1.61
C TYR A 27 0.09 -13.49 -2.45
N THR A 28 0.24 -13.52 -3.76
CA THR A 28 -0.87 -13.62 -4.73
C THR A 28 -1.00 -15.03 -5.32
N ASP A 29 -2.14 -15.35 -5.93
CA ASP A 29 -2.37 -16.64 -6.61
C ASP A 29 -1.43 -16.87 -7.81
N GLU A 30 -0.79 -15.82 -8.33
CA GLU A 30 0.16 -15.90 -9.46
C GLU A 30 1.60 -16.22 -8.99
N GLU A 31 1.86 -16.19 -7.68
CA GLU A 31 3.18 -16.42 -7.12
C GLU A 31 3.46 -17.90 -6.86
N VAL A 32 4.66 -18.34 -7.26
CA VAL A 32 5.17 -19.68 -7.03
C VAL A 32 5.85 -19.72 -5.68
N LEU A 33 5.27 -20.48 -4.76
CA LEU A 33 5.72 -20.56 -3.37
C LEU A 33 6.52 -21.82 -3.09
N ASP A 34 7.48 -21.66 -2.18
CA ASP A 34 8.15 -22.74 -1.50
C ASP A 34 7.96 -22.58 0.00
N MET A 35 7.07 -23.40 0.54
CA MET A 35 6.71 -23.44 1.95
C MET A 35 7.46 -24.53 2.73
N ASN A 36 8.34 -25.28 2.04
CA ASN A 36 8.96 -26.50 2.60
C ASN A 36 10.42 -26.29 2.99
N THR A 37 11.13 -25.35 2.35
CA THR A 37 12.55 -25.10 2.63
C THR A 37 12.80 -24.66 4.07
N PHE A 38 11.84 -23.94 4.69
CA PHE A 38 11.97 -23.46 6.06
C PHE A 38 10.70 -23.77 6.85
N HIS A 39 10.87 -24.17 8.10
CA HIS A 39 9.76 -24.53 8.99
C HIS A 39 8.78 -23.36 9.28
N ALA A 40 9.24 -22.12 9.17
CA ALA A 40 8.45 -20.94 9.54
C ALA A 40 8.51 -19.80 8.51
N LEU A 41 9.03 -20.05 7.30
CA LEU A 41 9.15 -19.05 6.24
C LEU A 41 8.64 -19.60 4.91
N GLY A 42 7.78 -18.82 4.25
CA GLY A 42 7.43 -19.02 2.84
C GLY A 42 8.37 -18.24 1.94
N VAL A 43 8.75 -18.83 0.80
CA VAL A 43 9.64 -18.20 -0.19
C VAL A 43 8.92 -18.04 -1.53
N ILE A 44 8.84 -16.82 -2.04
CA ILE A 44 8.34 -16.53 -3.39
C ILE A 44 9.49 -16.75 -4.39
N LYS A 45 9.29 -17.66 -5.36
CA LYS A 45 10.32 -18.08 -6.32
C LYS A 45 10.32 -17.27 -7.62
N ASN A 46 9.17 -16.71 -7.99
CA ASN A 46 8.95 -16.07 -9.29
C ASN A 46 8.65 -14.57 -9.18
N ALA A 47 9.20 -13.90 -8.16
CA ALA A 47 9.03 -12.45 -8.02
C ALA A 47 9.52 -11.73 -9.29
N PRO A 48 8.62 -11.04 -10.03
CA PRO A 48 8.98 -10.41 -11.30
C PRO A 48 10.01 -9.31 -11.05
N LYS A 49 11.14 -9.39 -11.76
CA LYS A 49 12.20 -8.37 -11.70
C LYS A 49 12.09 -7.51 -12.95
N LYS A 50 11.67 -6.26 -12.78
CA LYS A 50 11.73 -5.28 -13.87
C LYS A 50 13.19 -4.98 -14.24
N PRO A 51 13.50 -4.76 -15.53
CA PRO A 51 14.81 -4.29 -15.96
C PRO A 51 15.21 -2.99 -15.23
N LEU A 52 16.48 -2.87 -14.88
CA LEU A 52 17.01 -1.68 -14.22
C LEU A 52 16.71 -0.37 -14.97
N PRO A 53 16.79 -0.31 -16.32
CA PRO A 53 16.44 0.91 -17.06
C PRO A 53 14.98 1.37 -16.83
N GLU A 54 14.02 0.44 -16.75
CA GLU A 54 12.61 0.79 -16.48
C GLU A 54 12.45 1.37 -15.08
N ILE A 55 13.15 0.81 -14.09
CA ILE A 55 13.14 1.34 -12.71
C ILE A 55 13.74 2.75 -12.67
N GLN A 56 14.86 2.96 -13.35
CA GLN A 56 15.52 4.27 -13.42
C GLN A 56 14.64 5.31 -14.10
N GLN A 57 13.94 4.93 -15.17
CA GLN A 57 12.99 5.79 -15.86
C GLN A 57 11.86 6.23 -14.93
N MET A 58 11.20 5.29 -14.25
CA MET A 58 10.13 5.62 -13.29
C MET A 58 10.61 6.57 -12.18
N ILE A 59 11.80 6.33 -11.64
CA ILE A 59 12.39 7.21 -10.61
C ILE A 59 12.64 8.62 -11.18
N SER A 60 13.06 8.73 -12.45
CA SER A 60 13.25 10.03 -13.11
C SER A 60 11.92 10.77 -13.28
N GLU A 61 10.89 10.10 -13.80
CA GLU A 61 9.55 10.67 -13.98
C GLU A 61 8.95 11.15 -12.65
N LEU A 62 9.13 10.36 -11.58
CA LEU A 62 8.69 10.74 -10.24
C LEU A 62 9.44 11.99 -9.73
N LYS A 63 10.76 12.08 -9.95
CA LYS A 63 11.57 13.24 -9.56
C LYS A 63 11.14 14.51 -10.30
N GLU A 64 10.85 14.40 -11.60
CA GLU A 64 10.39 15.54 -12.40
C GLU A 64 9.05 16.07 -11.90
N ILE A 65 8.10 15.18 -11.58
CA ILE A 65 6.82 15.57 -11.00
C ILE A 65 7.03 16.26 -9.65
N LEU A 66 7.86 15.69 -8.77
CA LEU A 66 8.13 16.24 -7.45
C LEU A 66 8.87 17.59 -7.50
N ALA A 67 9.65 17.84 -8.56
CA ALA A 67 10.33 19.12 -8.79
C ALA A 67 9.44 20.18 -9.46
N SER A 68 8.27 19.79 -9.97
CA SER A 68 7.33 20.70 -10.61
C SER A 68 6.67 21.64 -9.60
N SER A 69 6.52 22.91 -9.97
CA SER A 69 5.76 23.90 -9.20
C SER A 69 4.25 23.63 -9.16
N THR A 70 3.76 22.73 -10.01
CA THR A 70 2.35 22.35 -10.14
C THR A 70 2.07 20.92 -9.67
N LEU A 71 2.83 20.45 -8.68
CA LEU A 71 2.67 19.11 -8.10
C LEU A 71 1.22 18.87 -7.64
N THR A 72 0.62 17.79 -8.14
CA THR A 72 -0.69 17.31 -7.67
C THR A 72 -0.59 15.87 -7.22
N LYS A 73 -1.37 15.49 -6.19
CA LYS A 73 -1.50 14.09 -5.73
C LYS A 73 -1.88 13.16 -6.89
N ALA A 74 -2.79 13.61 -7.76
CA ALA A 74 -3.20 12.89 -8.95
C ALA A 74 -2.03 12.59 -9.91
N GLY A 75 -1.10 13.54 -10.09
CA GLY A 75 0.10 13.34 -10.92
C GLY A 75 1.02 12.24 -10.36
N ILE A 76 1.21 12.22 -9.03
CA ILE A 76 1.98 11.17 -8.35
C ILE A 76 1.29 9.80 -8.52
N VAL A 77 -0.01 9.75 -8.23
CA VAL A 77 -0.81 8.51 -8.36
C VAL A 77 -0.73 7.96 -9.77
N LYS A 78 -0.80 8.82 -10.80
CA LYS A 78 -0.69 8.41 -12.20
C LYS A 78 0.62 7.68 -12.51
N VAL A 79 1.77 8.29 -12.17
CA VAL A 79 3.08 7.66 -12.43
C VAL A 79 3.23 6.33 -11.68
N MET A 80 2.71 6.26 -10.45
CA MET A 80 2.71 5.02 -9.67
C MET A 80 1.82 3.95 -10.32
N SER A 81 0.60 4.30 -10.77
CA SER A 81 -0.31 3.38 -11.46
C SER A 81 0.25 2.86 -12.78
N ASP A 82 0.94 3.71 -13.55
CA ASP A 82 1.56 3.32 -14.82
C ASP A 82 2.67 2.28 -14.61
N PHE A 83 3.40 2.38 -13.49
CA PHE A 83 4.53 1.48 -13.20
C PHE A 83 4.16 0.24 -12.39
N LEU A 84 3.11 0.31 -11.56
CA LEU A 84 2.68 -0.75 -10.65
C LEU A 84 1.27 -1.23 -11.07
N PRO A 85 1.16 -2.29 -11.91
CA PRO A 85 -0.13 -2.72 -12.47
C PRO A 85 -1.18 -3.09 -11.42
N THR A 86 -0.75 -3.53 -10.24
CA THR A 86 -1.60 -3.93 -9.11
C THR A 86 -1.85 -2.79 -8.12
N PHE A 87 -1.41 -1.58 -8.44
CA PHE A 87 -1.62 -0.41 -7.59
C PHE A 87 -3.04 0.15 -7.79
N HIS A 88 -3.95 -0.26 -6.90
CA HIS A 88 -5.32 0.24 -6.84
C HIS A 88 -5.43 1.34 -5.80
N HIS A 89 -5.31 2.61 -6.23
CA HIS A 89 -5.50 3.76 -5.36
C HIS A 89 -6.99 4.13 -5.26
N ILE A 90 -7.56 4.03 -4.05
CA ILE A 90 -8.95 4.44 -3.76
C ILE A 90 -8.92 5.78 -3.03
N GLU A 91 -9.37 6.83 -3.69
CA GLU A 91 -9.47 8.18 -3.12
C GLU A 91 -10.89 8.42 -2.57
N THR A 92 -11.01 8.49 -1.25
CA THR A 92 -12.27 8.78 -0.52
C THR A 92 -12.39 10.25 -0.11
N GLY A 93 -11.35 11.06 -0.32
CA GLY A 93 -11.32 12.49 0.05
C GLY A 93 -11.18 12.77 1.55
N LYS A 94 -11.10 11.72 2.39
CA LYS A 94 -10.79 11.80 3.82
C LYS A 94 -9.49 11.03 4.10
N ASN A 95 -8.52 11.69 4.72
CA ASN A 95 -7.26 11.07 5.12
C ASN A 95 -7.35 10.49 6.53
N LEU A 96 -6.50 9.50 6.86
CA LEU A 96 -6.45 8.87 8.19
C LEU A 96 -6.28 9.88 9.33
N ASP A 97 -5.41 10.88 9.12
CA ASP A 97 -5.17 11.98 10.08
C ASP A 97 -6.40 12.86 10.35
N GLN A 98 -7.46 12.77 9.53
CA GLN A 98 -8.71 13.50 9.77
C GLN A 98 -9.71 12.67 10.60
N LYS A 99 -9.45 11.38 10.81
CA LYS A 99 -10.25 10.48 11.65
C LYS A 99 -9.58 10.09 12.98
N MET A 100 -8.25 10.18 13.07
CA MET A 100 -7.44 9.97 14.28
C MET A 100 -7.25 11.28 15.06
#